data_AF-A0A401FVB6-F1
#
_entry.id   AF-A0A401FVB6-F1
#
_cell.length_a   1.000
_cell.length_b   1.000
_cell.length_c   1.000
_cell.angle_alpha   90.00
_cell.angle_beta   90.00
_cell.angle_gamma   90.00
#
_symmetry.space_group_name_H-M   'P 1'
#
loop_
_entity.id
_entity.type
_entity.pdbx_description
1 polymer ?
#
loop_
_entity_poly.entity_id
_entity_poly.type
_entity_poly.pdbx_seq_one_letter_code
_entity_poly.pdbx_strand_id
1 'polypeptide(L)'
;MKLTKSLICLLIIASATAHANAGEPLQPLTLQPDWIINVNCAGILLAKDRGWYEDAGIDLTIKSWKAGISPSDEVVHGNAHIGLAEGALLISGFDIPGLARGF
;
A
#
# COMPACT_ATOMS: atom_id res chain seq x y z
N MET A 1 32.30 36.01 29.11
CA MET A 1 30.82 36.15 28.98
C MET A 1 30.28 36.07 27.55
N LYS A 2 31.08 36.32 26.49
CA LYS A 2 30.64 36.16 25.08
C LYS A 2 30.73 34.71 24.58
N LEU A 3 31.79 33.99 25.00
CA LEU A 3 32.04 32.60 24.61
C LEU A 3 31.00 31.62 25.18
N THR A 4 30.55 31.85 26.41
CA THR A 4 29.52 31.05 27.09
C THR A 4 28.14 31.22 26.43
N LYS A 5 27.77 32.42 25.97
CA LYS A 5 26.54 32.65 25.19
C LYS A 5 26.59 31.98 23.81
N SER A 6 27.76 31.98 23.16
CA SER A 6 27.96 31.32 21.86
C SER A 6 27.85 29.80 21.94
N LEU A 7 28.34 29.18 23.03
CA LEU A 7 28.19 27.74 23.28
C LEU A 7 26.72 27.36 23.54
N ILE A 8 25.99 28.20 24.29
CA ILE A 8 24.55 27.97 24.57
C ILE A 8 23.72 28.06 23.28
N CYS A 9 24.00 29.01 22.39
CA CYS A 9 23.33 29.10 21.10
C CYS A 9 23.60 27.89 20.20
N LEU A 10 24.82 27.34 20.22
CA LEU A 10 25.17 26.16 19.43
C LEU A 10 24.47 24.88 19.94
N LEU A 11 24.32 24.75 21.26
CA LEU A 11 23.58 23.66 21.90
C LEU A 11 22.06 23.70 21.61
N ILE A 12 21.47 24.90 21.53
CA ILE A 12 20.03 25.05 21.23
C ILE A 12 19.73 24.67 19.77
N ILE A 13 20.63 24.97 18.83
CA ILE A 13 20.46 24.63 17.40
C ILE A 13 20.59 23.12 17.19
N ALA A 14 21.46 22.43 17.95
CA ALA A 14 21.65 20.98 17.86
C ALA A 14 20.43 20.17 18.37
N SER A 15 19.69 20.68 19.36
CA SER A 15 18.45 20.03 19.84
C SER A 15 17.26 20.22 18.89
N ALA A 16 17.26 21.26 18.05
CA ALA A 16 16.17 21.50 17.09
C ALA A 16 16.16 20.48 15.93
N THR A 17 17.34 19.96 15.56
CA THR A 17 17.51 18.95 14.50
C THR A 17 17.24 17.52 14.95
N ALA A 18 16.99 17.30 16.25
CA ALA A 18 16.74 15.98 16.82
C ALA A 18 15.25 15.59 16.86
N HIS A 19 14.38 16.30 16.12
CA HIS A 19 13.12 15.71 15.68
C HIS A 19 13.45 14.68 14.60
N ALA A 20 14.01 13.54 15.04
CA ALA A 20 13.90 12.32 14.27
C ALA A 20 12.42 12.19 13.92
N ASN A 21 12.12 12.03 12.64
CA ASN A 21 10.87 11.43 12.20
C ASN A 21 10.77 10.10 12.97
N ALA A 22 10.12 10.10 14.13
CA ALA A 22 9.56 8.90 14.69
C ALA A 22 8.57 8.48 13.61
N GLY A 23 8.99 7.57 12.73
CA GLY A 23 8.25 7.22 11.52
C GLY A 23 6.82 6.98 11.92
N GLU A 24 5.89 7.76 11.34
CA GLU A 24 4.47 7.55 11.60
C GLU A 24 4.17 6.07 11.36
N PRO A 25 3.34 5.44 12.21
CA PRO A 25 3.01 4.04 12.04
C PRO A 25 2.46 3.83 10.62
N LEU A 26 3.08 2.89 9.90
CA LEU A 26 2.68 2.55 8.54
C LEU A 26 1.20 2.18 8.53
N GLN A 27 0.47 2.73 7.58
CA GLN A 27 -0.94 2.45 7.39
C GLN A 27 -1.09 1.07 6.75
N PRO A 28 -1.77 0.11 7.40
CA PRO A 28 -1.95 -1.22 6.83
C PRO A 28 -2.83 -1.13 5.58
N LEU A 29 -2.40 -1.79 4.51
CA LEU A 29 -3.16 -1.88 3.27
C LEU A 29 -3.09 -3.32 2.75
N THR A 30 -4.26 -3.89 2.46
CA THR A 30 -4.38 -5.29 2.06
C THR A 30 -4.91 -5.37 0.64
N LEU A 31 -4.14 -5.97 -0.26
CA LEU A 31 -4.51 -6.20 -1.65
C LEU A 31 -4.91 -7.66 -1.85
N GLN A 32 -6.10 -7.89 -2.41
CA GLN A 32 -6.55 -9.20 -2.87
C GLN A 32 -6.48 -9.28 -4.40
N PRO A 33 -5.63 -10.16 -4.97
CA PRO A 33 -5.66 -10.42 -6.41
C PRO A 33 -6.80 -11.36 -6.81
N ASP A 34 -7.30 -11.19 -8.04
CA ASP A 34 -8.29 -12.04 -8.73
C ASP A 34 -7.71 -13.34 -9.27
N TRP A 35 -6.39 -13.42 -9.37
CA TRP A 35 -5.69 -14.58 -9.89
C TRP A 35 -4.34 -14.79 -9.19
N ILE A 36 -3.68 -15.90 -9.54
CA ILE A 36 -2.29 -16.13 -9.17
C ILE A 36 -1.43 -15.00 -9.74
N ILE A 37 -0.53 -14.49 -8.91
CA ILE A 37 0.43 -13.44 -9.26
C ILE A 37 1.15 -13.79 -10.57
N ASN A 38 1.11 -12.86 -11.53
CA ASN A 38 1.73 -12.98 -12.84
C ASN A 38 2.44 -11.67 -13.23
N VAL A 39 2.91 -11.60 -14.47
CA VAL A 39 3.65 -10.44 -15.00
C VAL A 39 2.88 -9.13 -14.95
N ASN A 40 1.54 -9.17 -14.98
CA ASN A 40 0.70 -7.97 -14.89
C ASN A 40 0.82 -7.30 -13.51
N CYS A 41 1.24 -8.05 -12.49
CA CYS A 41 1.48 -7.56 -11.12
C CYS A 41 2.93 -7.08 -10.89
N ALA A 42 3.80 -7.11 -11.90
CA ALA A 42 5.24 -6.85 -11.72
C ALA A 42 5.52 -5.47 -11.10
N GLY A 43 4.77 -4.44 -11.49
CA GLY A 43 4.93 -3.09 -10.95
C GLY A 43 4.64 -3.02 -9.44
N ILE A 44 3.58 -3.69 -8.98
CA ILE A 44 3.20 -3.74 -7.56
C ILE A 44 4.27 -4.47 -6.75
N LEU A 45 4.75 -5.60 -7.25
CA LEU A 45 5.77 -6.39 -6.56
C LEU A 45 7.11 -5.66 -6.51
N LEU A 46 7.52 -5.03 -7.61
CA LEU A 46 8.76 -4.25 -7.66
C LEU A 46 8.71 -3.06 -6.70
N ALA A 47 7.59 -2.32 -6.66
CA ALA A 47 7.44 -1.21 -5.73
C ALA A 47 7.50 -1.66 -4.26
N LYS A 48 6.93 -2.83 -3.95
CA LYS A 48 7.04 -3.45 -2.62
C LYS A 48 8.48 -3.87 -2.30
N ASP A 49 9.16 -4.54 -3.23
CA ASP A 49 10.56 -4.97 -3.06
C ASP A 49 11.52 -3.79 -2.91
N ARG A 50 11.22 -2.66 -3.56
CA ARG A 50 12.00 -1.41 -3.47
C ARG A 50 11.70 -0.57 -2.23
N GLY A 51 10.75 -0.95 -1.39
CA GLY A 51 10.36 -0.20 -0.19
C GLY A 51 9.51 1.04 -0.47
N TRP A 52 9.04 1.26 -1.70
CA TRP A 52 8.33 2.50 -2.06
C TRP A 52 6.98 2.66 -1.36
N TYR A 53 6.34 1.56 -0.97
CA TYR A 53 5.13 1.63 -0.14
C TYR A 53 5.46 2.06 1.29
N GLU A 54 6.55 1.54 1.86
CA GLU A 54 7.00 1.92 3.21
C GLU A 54 7.42 3.39 3.25
N ASP A 55 8.15 3.87 2.22
CA ASP A 55 8.50 5.28 2.04
C ASP A 55 7.25 6.18 1.91
N ALA A 56 6.16 5.64 1.36
CA ALA A 56 4.86 6.30 1.27
C ALA A 56 4.00 6.14 2.53
N GLY A 57 4.51 5.52 3.60
CA GLY A 57 3.79 5.31 4.85
C GLY A 57 2.79 4.16 4.82
N ILE A 58 2.95 3.18 3.93
CA ILE A 58 2.01 2.07 3.68
C ILE A 58 2.68 0.73 4.02
N ASP A 59 2.03 -0.06 4.88
CA ASP A 59 2.35 -1.47 5.09
C ASP A 59 1.47 -2.34 4.18
N LEU A 60 1.97 -2.57 2.96
CA LEU A 60 1.24 -3.33 1.95
C LEU A 60 1.33 -4.84 2.21
N THR A 61 0.20 -5.50 2.45
CA THR A 61 0.05 -6.96 2.42
C THR A 61 -0.63 -7.42 1.13
N ILE A 62 -0.02 -8.34 0.40
CA ILE A 62 -0.61 -8.96 -0.81
C ILE A 62 -1.07 -10.37 -0.45
N LYS A 63 -2.37 -10.63 -0.55
CA LYS A 63 -2.94 -11.96 -0.26
C LYS A 63 -2.65 -12.92 -1.43
N SER A 64 -2.57 -14.20 -1.10
CA SER A 64 -2.58 -15.25 -2.12
C SER A 64 -4.00 -15.45 -2.66
N TRP A 65 -4.10 -15.77 -3.95
CA TRP A 65 -5.36 -16.19 -4.55
C TRP A 65 -5.63 -17.68 -4.30
N LYS A 66 -6.92 -18.06 -4.25
CA LYS A 66 -7.39 -19.44 -4.34
C LYS A 66 -8.71 -19.47 -5.11
N ALA A 67 -9.02 -20.63 -5.71
CA ALA A 67 -10.29 -20.83 -6.40
C ALA A 67 -11.49 -20.46 -5.50
N GLY A 68 -12.44 -19.71 -6.06
CA GLY A 68 -13.63 -19.25 -5.35
C GLY A 68 -13.47 -17.94 -4.57
N ILE A 69 -12.29 -17.31 -4.55
CA ILE A 69 -12.16 -15.92 -4.06
C ILE A 69 -12.55 -14.93 -5.15
N SER A 70 -13.39 -13.96 -4.79
CA SER A 70 -13.68 -12.75 -5.55
C SER A 70 -13.06 -11.54 -4.83
N PRO A 71 -12.17 -10.76 -5.47
CA PRO A 71 -11.62 -9.55 -4.86
C PRO A 71 -12.68 -8.53 -4.47
N SER A 72 -13.76 -8.42 -5.25
CA SER A 72 -14.88 -7.53 -4.94
C SER A 72 -15.56 -7.94 -3.63
N ASP A 73 -15.82 -9.24 -3.45
CA ASP A 73 -16.43 -9.74 -2.22
C ASP A 73 -15.48 -9.56 -1.03
N GLU A 74 -14.19 -9.75 -1.22
CA GLU A 74 -13.19 -9.53 -0.17
C GLU A 74 -13.12 -8.07 0.28
N VAL A 75 -13.28 -7.12 -0.64
CA VAL A 75 -13.38 -5.69 -0.28
C VAL A 75 -14.71 -5.37 0.40
N VAL A 76 -15.84 -5.86 -0.13
CA VAL A 76 -17.18 -5.62 0.43
C VAL A 76 -17.31 -6.16 1.86
N HIS A 77 -16.73 -7.32 2.15
CA HIS A 77 -16.74 -7.91 3.49
C HIS A 77 -15.64 -7.35 4.42
N GLY A 78 -14.78 -6.45 3.94
CA GLY A 78 -13.69 -5.87 4.73
C GLY A 78 -12.50 -6.80 4.96
N ASN A 79 -12.38 -7.90 4.20
CA ASN A 79 -11.25 -8.84 4.25
C ASN A 79 -10.02 -8.32 3.48
N ALA A 80 -10.19 -7.31 2.63
CA ALA A 80 -9.15 -6.60 1.90
C ALA A 80 -9.50 -5.11 1.76
N HIS A 81 -8.48 -4.26 1.65
CA HIS A 81 -8.65 -2.83 1.42
C HIS A 81 -8.86 -2.51 -0.06
N ILE A 82 -8.18 -3.24 -0.95
CA ILE A 82 -8.31 -3.10 -2.40
C ILE A 82 -8.33 -4.47 -3.09
N GLY A 83 -9.11 -4.56 -4.17
CA GLY A 83 -9.11 -5.71 -5.07
C GLY A 83 -8.34 -5.38 -6.34
N LEU A 84 -7.53 -6.31 -6.81
CA LEU A 84 -6.91 -6.26 -8.13
C LEU A 84 -7.63 -7.26 -9.01
N ALA A 85 -8.30 -6.77 -10.06
CA ALA A 85 -9.04 -7.61 -10.98
C ALA A 85 -8.96 -7.10 -12.42
N GLU A 86 -9.11 -8.02 -13.37
CA GLU A 86 -9.31 -7.68 -14.78
C GLU A 86 -10.62 -6.89 -14.98
N GLY A 87 -10.58 -5.91 -15.88
CA GLY A 87 -11.67 -4.95 -16.03
C GLY A 87 -12.99 -5.59 -16.48
N ALA A 88 -12.95 -6.57 -17.37
CA ALA A 88 -14.15 -7.28 -17.79
C ALA A 88 -14.74 -8.13 -16.65
N LEU A 89 -13.93 -8.71 -15.76
CA LEU A 89 -14.42 -9.41 -14.57
C LEU A 89 -15.19 -8.47 -13.62
N LEU A 90 -14.65 -7.27 -13.36
CA LEU A 90 -15.33 -6.25 -12.57
C LEU A 90 -16.66 -5.83 -13.20
N ILE A 91 -16.65 -5.67 -14.53
CA ILE A 91 -17.84 -5.34 -15.28
C ILE A 91 -18.84 -6.49 -15.29
N SER A 92 -18.42 -7.75 -15.36
CA SER A 92 -19.32 -8.91 -15.41
C SER A 92 -19.98 -9.25 -14.08
N GLY A 93 -19.37 -8.83 -12.96
CA GLY A 93 -20.01 -8.80 -11.65
C GLY A 93 -21.08 -7.71 -11.54
N PHE A 94 -21.06 -6.74 -12.45
CA PHE A 94 -22.14 -5.80 -12.71
C PHE A 94 -23.01 -6.40 -13.83
N ASP A 95 -24.32 -6.51 -13.66
CA ASP A 95 -25.16 -7.08 -14.72
C ASP A 95 -25.27 -6.07 -15.89
N ILE A 96 -24.29 -6.10 -16.81
CA ILE A 96 -24.31 -5.30 -18.05
C ILE A 96 -24.86 -6.18 -19.17
N PRO A 97 -26.08 -5.91 -19.67
CA PRO A 97 -26.67 -6.69 -20.74
C PRO A 97 -25.77 -6.67 -21.99
N GLY A 98 -25.29 -7.84 -22.42
CA GLY A 98 -24.59 -8.02 -23.70
C GLY A 98 -23.09 -8.32 -23.64
N LEU A 99 -22.45 -8.30 -22.46
CA LEU A 99 -21.06 -8.75 -22.35
C LEU A 99 -21.01 -10.27 -22.08
N ALA A 100 -20.40 -11.04 -22.99
CA ALA A 100 -20.24 -12.48 -22.81
C ALA A 100 -19.38 -12.77 -21.58
N ARG A 101 -19.87 -13.61 -20.66
CA ARG A 101 -19.08 -14.20 -19.58
C ARG A 101 -18.08 -15.18 -20.21
N GLY A 102 -16.87 -14.73 -20.46
CA GLY A 102 -15.78 -15.57 -20.92
C GLY A 102 -14.50 -15.14 -20.26
N PHE A 103 -14.15 -15.78 -19.14
CA PHE A 103 -13.07 -16.76 -18.96
C PHE A 103 -13.34 -17.55 -17.67
#